data_AF-A0A5H7MSZ4-F1
#
_entry.id   AF-A0A5H7MSZ4-F1
#
_cell.length_a   1.000
_cell.length_b   1.000
_cell.length_c   1.000
_cell.angle_alpha   90.00
_cell.angle_beta   90.00
_cell.angle_gamma   90.00
#
_symmetry.space_group_name_H-M   'P 1'
#
loop_
_entity.id
_entity.type
_entity.pdbx_description
1 polymer ?
#
loop_
_entity_poly.entity_id
_entity_poly.type
_entity_poly.pdbx_seq_one_letter_code
_entity_poly.pdbx_strand_id
1 'polypeptide(L)'
;MARIAGINIPDQKHAVIALTSIYGVGKTRSKAILAAAGIAENVKISELSEEQIDTLRDEVAKFVVEGDLRREISMSIKRLMDLGCYRGLRHRRGLPVRGQRTKTNARTRKGPRKPIKK
;
A
#
# COMPACT_ATOMS: atom_id res chain seq x y z
N MET A 1 14.46 16.77 -2.38
CA MET A 1 14.04 15.36 -2.37
C MET A 1 13.93 14.86 -0.95
N ALA A 2 12.72 14.90 -0.41
CA ALA A 2 12.44 14.38 0.94
C ALA A 2 12.34 12.85 0.92
N ARG A 3 13.12 12.18 1.77
CA ARG A 3 13.04 10.72 1.98
C ARG A 3 12.32 10.43 3.29
N ILE A 4 11.22 9.67 3.22
CA ILE A 4 10.38 9.30 4.37
C ILE A 4 10.03 7.81 4.25
N ALA A 5 10.07 7.07 5.36
CA ALA A 5 9.84 5.62 5.42
C ALA A 5 10.68 4.80 4.41
N GLY A 6 11.88 5.27 4.09
CA GLY A 6 12.79 4.58 3.16
C GLY A 6 12.48 4.79 1.68
N ILE A 7 11.50 5.63 1.32
CA ILE A 7 11.19 5.99 -0.07
C ILE A 7 11.34 7.50 -0.32
N ASN A 8 11.60 7.86 -1.57
CA ASN A 8 11.65 9.26 -1.99
C ASN A 8 10.24 9.71 -2.36
N ILE A 9 9.76 10.78 -1.71
CA ILE A 9 8.44 11.33 -1.97
C ILE A 9 8.51 12.31 -3.14
N PRO A 10 7.46 12.43 -3.99
CA PRO A 10 7.42 13.45 -5.04
C PRO A 10 7.43 14.88 -4.49
N ASP A 11 8.48 15.65 -4.79
CA ASP A 11 8.70 17.00 -4.26
C ASP A 11 7.67 18.05 -4.74
N GLN A 12 7.20 17.94 -5.99
CA GLN A 12 6.32 18.93 -6.64
C GLN A 12 4.82 18.70 -6.38
N LYS A 13 4.45 17.69 -5.57
CA LYS A 13 3.06 17.39 -5.24
C LYS A 13 2.67 18.00 -3.91
N HIS A 14 1.38 18.29 -3.74
CA HIS A 14 0.81 18.61 -2.44
C HIS A 14 1.08 17.49 -1.44
N ALA A 15 1.41 17.85 -0.20
CA ALA A 15 1.81 16.91 0.85
C ALA A 15 0.80 15.77 1.02
N VAL A 16 -0.50 16.08 0.94
CA VAL A 16 -1.58 15.08 1.09
C VAL A 16 -1.52 13.99 0.03
N ILE A 17 -1.13 14.32 -1.21
CA ILE A 17 -1.00 13.36 -2.31
C ILE A 17 0.38 12.72 -2.28
N ALA A 18 1.42 13.48 -1.96
CA ALA A 18 2.78 13.03 -1.95
C ALA A 18 2.98 11.86 -0.96
N LEU A 19 2.43 11.97 0.26
CA LEU A 19 2.44 10.92 1.29
C LEU A 19 1.73 9.62 0.86
N THR A 20 0.75 9.69 -0.04
CA THR A 20 0.09 8.46 -0.56
C THR A 20 0.98 7.60 -1.44
N SER A 21 2.17 8.10 -1.80
CA SER A 21 3.19 7.29 -2.47
C SER A 21 3.76 6.20 -1.55
N ILE A 22 3.66 6.38 -0.22
CA ILE A 22 4.08 5.40 0.78
C ILE A 22 3.05 4.26 0.85
N TYR A 23 3.52 3.02 0.68
CA TYR A 23 2.68 1.84 0.81
C TYR A 23 2.14 1.70 2.24
N GLY A 24 0.81 1.69 2.37
CA GLY A 24 0.12 1.67 3.66
C GLY A 24 -0.45 3.04 4.08
N VAL A 25 -0.12 4.11 3.35
CA VAL A 25 -0.69 5.45 3.58
C VAL A 25 -1.70 5.77 2.47
N GLY A 26 -2.99 5.79 2.84
CA GLY A 26 -4.07 6.27 1.97
C GLY A 26 -4.41 7.73 2.23
N LYS A 27 -5.40 8.27 1.51
CA LYS A 27 -5.86 9.67 1.66
C LYS A 27 -6.23 10.01 3.11
N THR A 28 -6.95 9.13 3.80
CA THR A 28 -7.37 9.36 5.20
C THR A 28 -6.19 9.40 6.17
N ARG A 29 -5.24 8.47 6.05
CA ARG A 29 -4.03 8.44 6.89
C ARG A 29 -3.13 9.63 6.62
N SER A 30 -2.98 9.99 5.34
CA SER A 30 -2.22 11.18 4.93
C SER A 30 -2.75 12.46 5.58
N LYS A 31 -4.07 12.67 5.56
CA LYS A 31 -4.73 13.78 6.26
C LYS A 31 -4.49 13.76 7.76
N ALA A 32 -4.60 12.59 8.40
CA ALA A 32 -4.38 12.45 9.83
C ALA A 32 -2.93 12.76 10.23
N ILE A 33 -1.96 12.28 9.44
CA ILE A 33 -0.52 12.56 9.63
C ILE A 33 -0.25 14.07 9.51
N LEU A 34 -0.79 14.71 8.48
CA LEU A 34 -0.60 16.15 8.27
C LEU A 34 -1.25 16.99 9.37
N ALA A 35 -2.44 16.58 9.83
CA ALA A 35 -3.10 17.24 10.96
C ALA A 35 -2.31 17.08 12.26
N ALA A 36 -1.72 15.91 12.52
CA ALA A 36 -0.87 15.67 13.69
C ALA A 36 0.45 16.46 13.62
N ALA A 37 1.04 16.58 12.44
CA ALA A 37 2.25 17.36 12.20
C ALA A 37 2.00 18.88 12.11
N GLY A 38 0.75 19.33 12.11
CA GLY A 38 0.40 20.75 11.98
C GLY A 38 0.70 21.36 10.61
N ILE A 39 0.75 20.54 9.55
CA ILE A 39 1.08 20.96 8.19
C ILE A 39 -0.18 21.04 7.33
N ALA A 40 -0.33 22.11 6.57
CA ALA A 40 -1.47 22.28 5.67
C ALA A 40 -1.41 21.31 4.46
N GLU A 41 -2.56 20.77 4.06
CA GLU A 41 -2.67 19.72 3.03
C GLU A 41 -2.20 20.16 1.64
N ASN A 42 -2.28 21.46 1.34
CA ASN A 42 -1.99 22.08 0.06
C ASN A 42 -0.53 22.51 -0.12
N VAL A 43 0.30 22.43 0.92
CA VAL A 43 1.72 22.78 0.85
C VAL A 43 2.45 21.75 0.00
N LYS A 44 3.38 22.19 -0.86
CA LYS A 44 4.21 21.26 -1.63
C LYS A 44 5.33 20.71 -0.76
N ILE A 45 5.75 19.47 -1.03
CA ILE A 45 6.86 18.85 -0.28
C ILE A 45 8.16 19.66 -0.41
N SER A 46 8.39 20.32 -1.55
CA SER A 46 9.54 21.21 -1.75
C SER A 46 9.56 22.45 -0.87
N GLU A 47 8.39 22.85 -0.32
CA GLU A 47 8.23 24.06 0.49
C GLU A 47 8.30 23.75 1.99
N LEU A 48 8.41 22.48 2.38
CA LEU A 48 8.53 22.07 3.77
C LEU A 48 9.95 22.31 4.31
N SER A 49 10.04 22.75 5.56
CA SER A 49 11.31 22.83 6.28
C SER A 49 11.81 21.44 6.67
N GLU A 50 13.10 21.32 6.97
CA GLU A 50 13.68 20.05 7.45
C GLU A 50 13.03 19.58 8.76
N GLU A 51 12.73 20.50 9.69
CA GLU A 51 12.01 20.21 10.93
C GLU A 51 10.60 19.64 10.68
N GLN A 52 9.89 20.17 9.68
CA GLN A 52 8.58 19.65 9.28
C GLN A 52 8.71 18.26 8.62
N ILE A 53 9.79 18.00 7.90
CA ILE A 53 10.05 16.68 7.32
C ILE A 53 10.35 15.66 8.42
N ASP A 54 11.06 16.05 9.47
CA ASP A 54 11.36 15.17 10.61
C ASP A 54 10.11 14.86 11.44
N THR A 55 9.26 15.85 11.73
CA THR A 55 7.97 15.58 12.38
C THR A 55 7.08 14.65 11.55
N LEU A 56 7.08 14.81 10.21
CA LEU A 56 6.39 13.87 9.32
C LEU A 56 6.97 12.45 9.38
N ARG A 57 8.28 12.29 9.54
CA ARG A 57 8.90 10.96 9.71
C ARG A 57 8.43 10.30 11.00
N ASP A 58 8.39 11.05 12.09
CA ASP A 58 7.94 10.55 13.39
C ASP A 58 6.46 10.15 13.37
N GLU A 59 5.61 10.97 12.75
CA GLU A 59 4.19 10.65 12.61
C GLU A 59 3.94 9.46 11.69
N VAL A 60 4.73 9.29 10.62
CA VAL A 60 4.64 8.12 9.74
C VAL A 60 5.11 6.85 10.46
N ALA A 61 6.13 6.93 11.31
CA ALA A 61 6.68 5.79 12.05
C ALA A 61 5.67 5.14 13.02
N LYS A 62 4.62 5.86 13.43
CA LYS A 62 3.52 5.32 14.24
C LYS A 62 2.66 4.30 13.48
N PHE A 63 2.73 4.29 12.15
CA PHE A 63 1.98 3.37 11.30
C PHE A 63 2.86 2.26 10.74
N VAL A 64 2.31 1.06 10.63
CA VAL A 64 2.94 -0.04 9.89
C VAL A 64 2.86 0.27 8.39
N VAL A 65 4.01 0.60 7.80
CA VAL A 65 4.16 1.02 6.40
C VAL A 65 5.22 0.21 5.66
N GLU A 66 5.23 0.31 4.34
CA GLU A 66 6.22 -0.29 3.44
C GLU A 66 6.53 -1.75 3.71
N GLY A 67 7.78 -2.06 4.10
CA GLY A 67 8.30 -3.42 4.24
C GLY A 67 7.54 -4.22 5.28
N ASP A 68 7.24 -3.60 6.43
CA ASP A 68 6.56 -4.28 7.53
C ASP A 68 5.14 -4.65 7.16
N LEU A 69 4.40 -3.73 6.52
CA LEU A 69 3.04 -4.00 6.06
C LEU A 69 3.02 -5.08 4.97
N ARG A 70 3.97 -5.06 4.04
CA ARG A 70 4.11 -6.09 3.00
C ARG A 70 4.43 -7.46 3.60
N ARG A 71 5.29 -7.49 4.62
CA ARG A 71 5.65 -8.72 5.34
C ARG A 71 4.45 -9.28 6.10
N GLU A 72 3.71 -8.44 6.83
CA GLU A 72 2.50 -8.83 7.57
C GLU A 72 1.45 -9.46 6.64
N ILE A 73 1.17 -8.81 5.50
CA ILE A 73 0.22 -9.32 4.50
C ILE A 73 0.72 -10.65 3.91
N SER A 74 2.01 -10.75 3.58
CA SER A 74 2.60 -11.96 3.02
C SER A 74 2.54 -13.14 4.00
N MET A 75 2.85 -12.89 5.28
CA MET A 75 2.72 -13.89 6.35
C MET A 75 1.26 -14.32 6.56
N SER A 76 0.33 -13.38 6.50
CA SER A 76 -1.11 -13.68 6.60
C SER A 76 -1.59 -14.57 5.45
N ILE A 77 -1.16 -14.30 4.21
CA ILE A 77 -1.49 -15.14 3.04
C ILE A 77 -0.81 -16.51 3.16
N LYS A 78 0.47 -16.55 3.57
CA LYS A 78 1.21 -17.81 3.78
C LYS A 78 0.54 -18.69 4.81
N ARG A 79 0.13 -18.14 5.95
CA ARG A 79 -0.65 -18.84 6.99
C ARG A 79 -1.90 -19.51 6.41
N LEU A 80 -2.66 -18.80 5.57
CA LEU A 80 -3.86 -19.38 4.92
C LEU A 80 -3.52 -20.53 3.98
N MET A 81 -2.42 -20.42 3.23
CA MET A 81 -1.95 -21.46 2.31
C MET A 81 -1.45 -22.70 3.04
N ASP A 82 -0.74 -22.52 4.16
CA ASP A 82 -0.18 -23.60 4.96
C ASP A 82 -1.29 -24.35 5.71
N LEU A 83 -2.30 -23.64 6.22
CA LEU A 83 -3.48 -24.24 6.87
C LEU A 83 -4.32 -25.09 5.91
N GLY A 84 -4.21 -24.89 4.58
CA GLY A 84 -4.94 -25.67 3.59
C GLY A 84 -6.44 -25.35 3.49
N CYS A 85 -6.92 -24.28 4.13
CA CYS A 85 -8.31 -23.85 4.02
C CYS A 85 -8.69 -23.45 2.58
N TYR A 86 -10.00 -23.36 2.31
CA TYR A 86 -10.52 -22.95 0.99
C TYR A 86 -9.87 -21.68 0.45
N ARG A 87 -9.69 -20.64 1.29
CA ARG A 87 -9.02 -19.40 0.90
C ARG A 87 -7.56 -19.64 0.50
N GLY A 88 -6.82 -20.44 1.27
CA GLY A 88 -5.45 -20.83 0.97
C GLY A 88 -5.31 -21.56 -0.36
N LEU A 89 -6.19 -22.53 -0.63
CA LEU A 89 -6.24 -23.25 -1.90
C LEU A 89 -6.51 -22.32 -3.09
N ARG A 90 -7.38 -21.31 -2.92
CA ARG A 90 -7.64 -20.29 -3.95
C ARG A 90 -6.42 -19.38 -4.17
N HIS A 91 -5.72 -18.99 -3.09
CA HIS A 91 -4.46 -18.25 -3.19
C HIS A 91 -3.40 -19.05 -3.97
N ARG A 92 -3.19 -20.34 -3.63
CA ARG A 92 -2.25 -21.24 -4.30
C ARG A 92 -2.56 -21.43 -5.79
N ARG A 93 -3.84 -21.55 -6.16
CA ARG A 93 -4.29 -21.76 -7.56
C ARG A 93 -4.43 -20.47 -8.37
N GLY A 94 -4.14 -19.29 -7.79
CA GLY A 94 -4.30 -18.01 -8.50
C GLY A 94 -5.75 -17.67 -8.87
N LEU A 95 -6.71 -18.10 -8.06
CA LEU A 95 -8.14 -17.86 -8.29
C LEU A 95 -8.69 -16.78 -7.34
N PRO A 96 -9.90 -16.23 -7.63
CA PRO A 96 -10.60 -15.35 -6.69
C PRO A 96 -10.88 -16.04 -5.37
N VAL A 97 -10.75 -15.29 -4.28
CA VAL A 97 -10.77 -15.81 -2.89
C VAL A 97 -12.11 -15.53 -2.19
N ARG A 98 -12.91 -14.56 -2.68
CA ARG A 98 -14.15 -14.09 -2.02
C ARG A 98 -15.40 -14.56 -2.77
N GLY A 99 -15.39 -15.79 -3.27
CA GLY A 99 -16.59 -16.41 -3.89
C GLY A 99 -16.97 -15.89 -5.28
N GLN A 100 -16.11 -15.14 -5.97
CA GLN A 100 -16.42 -14.64 -7.31
C GLN A 100 -16.49 -15.76 -8.36
N ARG A 101 -17.35 -15.59 -9.37
CA ARG A 101 -17.49 -16.51 -10.52
C ARG A 101 -16.17 -16.70 -11.28
N THR A 102 -15.80 -17.95 -11.57
CA THR A 102 -14.54 -18.29 -12.27
C THR A 102 -14.71 -18.89 -13.68
N LYS A 103 -15.95 -19.18 -14.11
CA LYS A 103 -16.28 -19.77 -15.42
C LYS A 103 -15.87 -18.86 -16.59
N THR A 104 -16.20 -17.56 -16.51
CA THR A 104 -15.92 -16.58 -17.56
C THR A 104 -14.81 -15.59 -17.15
N ASN A 105 -15.13 -14.70 -16.21
CA ASN A 105 -14.28 -13.58 -15.78
C ASN A 105 -13.15 -14.02 -14.82
N ALA A 106 -12.74 -13.15 -13.90
CA ALA A 106 -11.61 -13.31 -12.97
C ALA A 106 -10.21 -13.11 -13.58
N ARG A 107 -10.08 -12.28 -14.63
CA ARG A 107 -8.78 -12.02 -15.29
C ARG A 107 -7.76 -11.35 -14.37
N THR A 108 -8.16 -10.46 -13.47
CA THR A 108 -7.25 -9.82 -12.49
C THR A 108 -6.50 -10.84 -11.63
N ARG A 109 -7.10 -12.02 -11.35
CA ARG A 109 -6.44 -13.12 -10.64
C ARG A 109 -5.83 -14.17 -11.57
N LYS A 110 -6.53 -14.52 -12.67
CA LYS A 110 -6.10 -15.54 -13.64
C LYS A 110 -5.01 -15.08 -14.62
N GLY A 111 -4.69 -13.79 -14.66
CA GLY A 111 -3.76 -13.17 -15.62
C GLY A 111 -4.36 -12.97 -17.02
N PRO A 112 -3.52 -12.75 -18.06
CA PRO A 112 -3.93 -12.67 -19.47
C PRO A 112 -4.50 -13.97 -20.02
N ARG A 113 -5.42 -13.91 -21.00
CA ARG A 113 -6.10 -15.10 -21.56
C ARG A 113 -5.07 -16.04 -22.19
N LYS A 114 -4.94 -17.25 -21.64
CA LYS A 114 -4.11 -18.31 -22.20
C LYS A 114 -4.95 -19.02 -23.29
N PRO A 115 -4.65 -18.84 -24.58
CA PRO A 115 -5.33 -19.60 -25.63
C PRO A 115 -4.94 -21.07 -25.52
N ILE A 116 -5.89 -21.97 -25.76
CA ILE A 116 -5.61 -23.40 -25.86
C ILE A 116 -5.01 -23.61 -27.25
N LYS A 117 -3.73 -23.98 -27.33
CA LYS A 117 -3.18 -24.50 -28.58
C LYS A 117 -3.80 -25.87 -28.80
N LYS A 118 -4.49 -26.06 -29.92
CA LYS A 118 -4.91 -27.39 -30.38
C LYS A 118 -3.69 -28.16 -30.83
#